data_AF-A0A2C2VF82-F1
#
_entry.id   AF-A0A2C2VF82-F1
#
_cell.length_a   1.000
_cell.length_b   1.000
_cell.length_c   1.000
_cell.angle_alpha   90.00
_cell.angle_beta   90.00
_cell.angle_gamma   90.00
#
_symmetry.space_group_name_H-M   'P 1'
#
loop_
_entity.id
_entity.type
_entity.pdbx_description
1 polymer ?
#
loop_
_entity_poly.entity_id
_entity_poly.type
_entity_poly.pdbx_seq_one_letter_code
_entity_poly.pdbx_strand_id
1 'polypeptide(L)'
;MDVDIVKKLWFPILLIFLSLSSFLPPSASAHTNNSEGFSTIEVKEKSLDYELKLDLEELGHALNKETDQKQLIDHKVVQQYINSHIKLYTDSELIEGSVVKTDVEMIKERPFAVINLAYKTEHKPEKLVVQYNMFLDDSDPSHANFATIKMDGKQQEKILTFESRELEIGEVSFLQNAKQFLVLGLEHIFTGYDHILFVISLLFGAKTIRHILSLVTAFTIAHSITLALATFDIIHLPSRFVESAIALSIIYVALINIFNKDSKHQPWLAFGFGLIHGFGFAGILAEMRLDTNHMVTSLVSFNLGIEIGQLIIVSLAYPLILWIKKLTFKPIKWVIPGTSVAILAFGLVWFIERAF
;
A
#
# COMPACT_ATOMS: atom_id res chain seq x y z
N MET A 1 -37.23 54.70 47.52
CA MET A 1 -36.20 55.20 46.59
C MET A 1 -36.87 55.24 45.23
N ASP A 2 -37.03 56.43 44.67
CA ASP A 2 -37.96 56.70 43.57
C ASP A 2 -37.61 55.92 42.30
N VAL A 3 -38.55 55.15 41.76
CA VAL A 3 -38.36 54.27 40.59
C VAL A 3 -38.01 55.10 39.34
N ASP A 4 -38.40 56.38 39.31
CA ASP A 4 -38.09 57.29 38.22
C ASP A 4 -36.64 57.78 38.18
N ILE A 5 -35.92 57.73 39.32
CA ILE A 5 -34.50 58.09 39.38
C ILE A 5 -33.64 56.98 38.73
N VAL A 6 -34.02 55.71 38.94
CA VAL A 6 -33.29 54.56 38.39
C VAL A 6 -33.41 54.51 36.86
N LYS A 7 -34.59 54.84 36.31
CA LYS A 7 -34.78 54.90 34.84
C LYS A 7 -34.03 56.06 34.18
N LYS A 8 -33.90 57.22 34.85
CA LYS A 8 -33.17 58.38 34.31
C LYS A 8 -31.65 58.21 34.33
N LEU A 9 -31.09 57.40 35.22
CA LEU A 9 -29.65 57.12 35.26
C LEU A 9 -29.21 56.01 34.29
N TRP A 10 -30.10 55.09 33.89
CA TRP A 10 -29.72 53.99 32.99
C TRP A 10 -29.35 54.46 31.59
N PHE A 11 -30.06 55.46 31.05
CA PHE A 11 -29.82 55.96 29.69
C PHE A 11 -28.43 56.62 29.50
N PRO A 12 -27.95 57.52 30.39
CA PRO A 12 -26.61 58.07 30.29
C PRO A 12 -25.52 57.03 30.58
N ILE A 13 -25.76 56.05 31.46
CA ILE A 13 -24.79 54.96 31.72
C ILE A 13 -24.65 54.05 30.49
N LEU A 14 -25.77 53.73 29.81
CA LEU A 14 -25.77 52.96 28.57
C LEU A 14 -25.04 53.70 27.44
N LEU A 15 -25.22 55.03 27.34
CA LEU A 15 -24.52 55.88 26.36
C LEU A 15 -23.01 55.99 26.64
N ILE A 16 -22.59 56.02 27.90
CA ILE A 16 -21.18 55.99 28.29
C ILE A 16 -20.57 54.61 27.99
N PHE A 17 -21.31 53.52 28.20
CA PHE A 17 -20.85 52.17 27.83
C PHE A 17 -20.74 51.99 26.31
N LEU A 18 -21.70 52.50 25.53
CA LEU A 18 -21.65 52.46 24.07
C LEU A 18 -20.52 53.34 23.50
N SER A 19 -20.25 54.50 24.11
CA SER A 19 -19.16 55.38 23.67
C SER A 19 -17.78 54.84 24.04
N LEU A 20 -17.62 54.15 25.16
CA LEU A 20 -16.36 53.47 25.50
C LEU A 20 -16.10 52.24 24.60
N SER A 21 -17.14 51.55 24.12
CA SER A 21 -16.98 50.42 23.20
C SER A 21 -16.61 50.79 21.76
N SER A 22 -16.65 52.08 21.41
CA SER A 22 -16.37 52.58 20.06
C SER A 22 -14.97 53.20 19.87
N PHE A 23 -14.11 53.16 20.90
CA PHE A 23 -12.77 53.78 20.87
C PHE A 23 -11.58 52.81 20.92
N LEU A 24 -11.79 51.53 20.67
CA LEU A 24 -10.69 50.60 20.41
C LEU A 24 -10.95 49.93 19.07
N PRO A 25 -10.23 50.29 17.99
CA PRO A 25 -10.12 49.35 16.89
C PRO A 25 -9.43 48.11 17.47
N PRO A 26 -10.06 46.93 17.51
CA PRO A 26 -9.24 45.73 17.58
C PRO A 26 -8.37 45.80 16.32
N SER A 27 -7.05 45.83 16.53
CA SER A 27 -6.11 45.35 15.52
C SER A 27 -6.43 43.87 15.33
N ALA A 28 -7.50 43.58 14.59
CA ALA A 28 -7.78 42.26 14.10
C ALA A 28 -6.74 42.04 12.99
N SER A 29 -5.58 41.53 13.36
CA SER A 29 -4.78 40.75 12.42
C SER A 29 -5.65 39.57 12.02
N ALA A 30 -6.40 39.74 10.93
CA ALA A 30 -7.01 38.64 10.22
C ALA A 30 -5.86 37.87 9.55
N HIS A 31 -5.16 37.02 10.30
CA HIS A 31 -4.45 35.91 9.66
C HIS A 31 -5.55 35.00 9.10
N THR A 32 -5.86 35.18 7.82
CA THR A 32 -6.70 34.21 7.12
C THR A 32 -5.87 32.94 7.04
N ASN A 33 -6.27 31.92 7.80
CA ASN A 33 -5.68 30.59 7.83
C ASN A 33 -5.98 29.87 6.50
N ASN A 34 -5.50 30.44 5.39
CA ASN A 34 -5.77 30.06 4.00
C ASN A 34 -4.44 30.11 3.25
N SER A 35 -3.51 29.26 3.67
CA SER A 35 -2.24 29.10 2.98
C SER A 35 -2.47 28.57 1.55
N GLU A 36 -1.67 29.03 0.61
CA GLU A 36 -1.72 28.60 -0.79
C GLU A 36 -0.45 27.81 -1.12
N GLY A 37 -0.59 26.81 -1.99
CA GLY A 37 0.52 26.06 -2.57
C GLY A 37 0.43 26.04 -4.10
N PHE A 38 1.56 25.87 -4.77
CA PHE A 38 1.60 25.64 -6.20
C PHE A 38 2.49 24.44 -6.50
N SER A 39 2.00 23.52 -7.32
CA SER A 39 2.71 22.30 -7.68
C SER A 39 2.78 22.18 -9.20
N THR A 40 3.99 22.07 -9.74
CA THR A 40 4.20 21.78 -11.16
C THR A 40 5.02 20.51 -11.30
N ILE A 41 4.44 19.50 -11.94
CA ILE A 41 5.07 18.20 -12.15
C ILE A 41 5.24 17.97 -13.66
N GLU A 42 6.46 17.69 -14.08
CA GLU A 42 6.80 17.36 -15.47
C GLU A 42 7.34 15.95 -15.56
N VAL A 43 6.63 15.10 -16.32
CA VAL A 43 7.00 13.70 -16.55
C VAL A 43 7.97 13.61 -17.73
N LYS A 44 9.21 13.16 -17.46
CA LYS A 44 10.22 12.86 -18.47
C LYS A 44 10.34 11.35 -18.68
N GLU A 45 11.23 10.93 -19.58
CA GLU A 45 11.42 9.52 -19.95
C GLU A 45 11.91 8.62 -18.80
N LYS A 46 12.72 9.15 -17.87
CA LYS A 46 13.32 8.38 -16.75
C LYS A 46 13.37 9.15 -15.44
N SER A 47 12.63 10.26 -15.36
CA SER A 47 12.62 11.11 -14.19
C SER A 47 11.33 11.92 -14.15
N LEU A 48 10.93 12.33 -12.97
CA LEU A 48 9.91 13.34 -12.77
C LEU A 48 10.55 14.52 -12.06
N ASP A 49 10.33 15.71 -12.62
CA ASP A 49 10.70 16.96 -11.96
C ASP A 49 9.44 17.52 -11.31
N TYR A 50 9.54 17.88 -10.04
CA TYR A 50 8.44 18.45 -9.28
C TYR A 50 8.91 19.73 -8.60
N GLU A 51 8.42 20.86 -9.09
CA GLU A 51 8.54 22.16 -8.42
C GLU A 51 7.35 22.36 -7.48
N LEU A 52 7.63 22.47 -6.19
CA LEU A 52 6.66 22.69 -5.13
C LEU A 52 6.90 24.07 -4.51
N LYS A 53 5.88 24.93 -4.52
CA LYS A 53 5.90 26.24 -3.86
C LYS A 53 4.91 26.23 -2.70
N LEU A 54 5.39 26.54 -1.50
CA LEU A 54 4.58 26.53 -0.27
C LEU A 54 4.71 27.85 0.45
N ASP A 55 3.64 28.29 1.12
CA ASP A 55 3.73 29.40 2.06
C ASP A 55 4.84 29.14 3.09
N LEU A 56 5.80 30.07 3.19
CA LEU A 56 7.00 29.88 4.00
C LEU A 56 6.70 29.93 5.50
N GLU A 57 5.71 30.75 5.91
CA GLU A 57 5.32 30.89 7.30
C GLU A 57 4.64 29.61 7.78
N GLU A 58 3.71 29.08 6.98
CA GLU A 58 3.01 27.83 7.26
C GLU A 58 3.98 26.63 7.28
N LEU A 59 4.94 26.59 6.35
CA LEU A 59 5.99 25.57 6.36
C LEU A 59 6.85 25.66 7.64
N GLY A 60 7.15 26.87 8.13
CA GLY A 60 7.84 27.07 9.40
C GLY A 60 7.06 26.52 10.58
N HIS A 61 5.75 26.79 10.64
CA HIS A 61 4.87 26.27 11.68
C HIS A 61 4.80 24.75 11.66
N ALA A 62 4.59 24.13 10.49
CA ALA A 62 4.53 22.69 10.37
C ALA A 62 5.86 21.99 10.77
N LEU A 63 6.99 22.64 10.52
CA LEU A 63 8.31 22.12 10.89
C LEU A 63 8.73 22.45 12.34
N ASN A 64 7.88 23.14 13.13
CA ASN A 64 8.20 23.63 14.47
C ASN A 64 9.51 24.44 14.52
N LYS A 65 9.80 25.24 13.48
CA LYS A 65 10.97 26.11 13.41
C LYS A 65 10.54 27.58 13.31
N GLU A 66 11.17 28.44 14.11
CA GLU A 66 11.02 29.90 13.91
C GLU A 66 11.46 30.25 12.49
N THR A 67 10.71 31.15 11.84
CA THR A 67 10.77 31.54 10.42
C THR A 67 12.08 32.24 10.01
N ASP A 68 13.22 31.86 10.60
CA ASP A 68 14.53 32.31 10.17
C ASP A 68 14.86 31.63 8.83
N GLN A 69 14.86 32.44 7.76
CA GLN A 69 15.01 32.02 6.36
C GLN A 69 16.21 31.09 6.12
N LYS A 70 17.21 31.11 7.01
CA LYS A 70 18.41 30.24 6.92
C LYS A 70 18.22 28.85 7.55
N GLN A 71 17.29 28.63 8.48
CA GLN A 71 17.08 27.34 9.15
C GLN A 71 16.03 26.45 8.46
N LEU A 72 15.18 27.04 7.62
CA LEU A 72 14.20 26.37 6.77
C LEU A 72 14.83 25.61 5.58
N ILE A 73 16.13 25.80 5.34
CA ILE A 73 16.91 25.19 4.25
C ILE A 73 17.66 23.93 4.71
N ASP A 74 17.30 23.32 5.85
CA ASP A 74 17.82 21.99 6.15
C ASP A 74 17.16 20.94 5.23
N HIS A 75 17.89 20.57 4.17
CA HIS A 75 17.45 19.62 3.15
C HIS A 75 16.92 18.31 3.75
N LYS A 76 17.46 17.85 4.89
CA LYS A 76 17.01 16.59 5.50
C LYS A 76 15.63 16.72 6.15
N VAL A 77 15.41 17.80 6.88
CA VAL A 77 14.12 18.03 7.58
C VAL A 77 13.01 18.24 6.56
N VAL A 78 13.27 19.06 5.54
CA VAL A 78 12.32 19.31 4.44
C VAL A 78 12.03 18.02 3.68
N GLN A 79 13.05 17.21 3.37
CA GLN A 79 12.84 15.94 2.68
C GLN A 79 12.00 14.94 3.48
N GLN A 80 12.24 14.83 4.79
CA GLN A 80 11.44 13.95 5.66
C GLN A 80 9.97 14.41 5.74
N TYR A 81 9.74 15.70 5.86
CA TYR A 81 8.39 16.26 5.89
C TYR A 81 7.67 16.06 4.55
N ILE A 82 8.34 16.32 3.42
CA ILE A 82 7.76 16.10 2.09
C ILE A 82 7.43 14.62 1.87
N ASN A 83 8.36 13.69 2.14
CA ASN A 83 8.12 12.26 1.89
C ASN A 83 7.03 11.66 2.80
N SER A 84 6.72 12.31 3.93
CA SER A 84 5.60 11.88 4.80
C SER A 84 4.24 12.44 4.34
N HIS A 85 4.21 13.59 3.67
CA HIS A 85 2.97 14.29 3.31
C HIS A 85 2.61 14.23 1.82
N ILE A 86 3.61 13.98 0.97
CA ILE A 86 3.44 13.82 -0.47
C ILE A 86 3.84 12.40 -0.84
N LYS A 87 2.90 11.65 -1.42
CA LYS A 87 3.15 10.31 -1.97
C LYS A 87 2.88 10.33 -3.45
N LEU A 88 3.87 9.95 -4.24
CA LEU A 88 3.76 9.81 -5.69
C LEU A 88 3.79 8.33 -6.06
N TYR A 89 2.79 7.93 -6.85
CA TYR A 89 2.70 6.58 -7.38
C TYR A 89 2.83 6.62 -8.90
N THR A 90 3.79 5.87 -9.43
CA THR A 90 3.94 5.62 -10.86
C THR A 90 3.53 4.19 -11.15
N ASP A 91 2.54 4.00 -12.02
CA ASP A 91 2.02 2.67 -12.39
C ASP A 91 1.70 1.79 -11.15
N SER A 92 1.13 2.43 -10.11
CA SER A 92 0.79 1.85 -8.80
C SER A 92 1.95 1.57 -7.84
N GLU A 93 3.19 1.91 -8.21
CA GLU A 93 4.37 1.79 -7.35
C GLU A 93 4.72 3.13 -6.69
N LEU A 94 4.92 3.12 -5.37
CA LEU A 94 5.35 4.31 -4.62
C LEU A 94 6.80 4.63 -4.98
N ILE A 95 7.05 5.89 -5.36
CA ILE A 95 8.39 6.40 -5.64
C ILE A 95 8.76 7.50 -4.66
N GLU A 96 9.98 7.47 -4.16
CA GLU A 96 10.49 8.50 -3.26
C GLU A 96 11.22 9.61 -4.01
N GLY A 97 10.97 10.84 -3.59
CA GLY A 97 11.62 12.03 -4.12
C GLY A 97 12.89 12.38 -3.34
N SER A 98 13.77 13.12 -4.00
CA SER A 98 14.92 13.76 -3.36
C SER A 98 14.86 15.26 -3.56
N VAL A 99 15.12 16.02 -2.50
CA VAL A 99 15.21 17.48 -2.58
C VAL A 99 16.51 17.85 -3.27
N VAL A 100 16.40 18.43 -4.48
CA VAL A 100 17.54 18.86 -5.28
C VAL A 100 17.97 20.27 -4.91
N LYS A 101 16.99 21.18 -4.80
CA LYS A 101 17.23 22.60 -4.52
C LYS A 101 16.09 23.15 -3.70
N THR A 102 16.41 24.02 -2.76
CA THR A 102 15.46 24.89 -2.06
C THR A 102 15.81 26.35 -2.32
N ASP A 103 14.79 27.20 -2.45
CA ASP A 103 14.91 28.63 -2.67
C ASP A 103 13.73 29.36 -2.00
N VAL A 104 13.75 30.69 -2.01
CA VAL A 104 12.61 31.52 -1.55
C VAL A 104 12.23 32.51 -2.63
N GLU A 105 10.95 32.54 -2.98
CA GLU A 105 10.39 33.44 -3.99
C GLU A 105 9.26 34.28 -3.39
N MET A 106 9.14 35.54 -3.81
CA MET A 106 8.03 36.40 -3.40
C MET A 106 6.89 36.29 -4.42
N ILE A 107 5.72 35.79 -3.98
CA ILE A 107 4.53 35.67 -4.81
C ILE A 107 3.42 36.51 -4.19
N LYS A 108 2.93 37.53 -4.92
CA LYS A 108 1.92 38.49 -4.43
C LYS A 108 2.28 39.06 -3.04
N GLU A 109 3.55 39.45 -2.87
CA GLU A 109 4.09 40.02 -1.62
C GLU A 109 4.19 39.06 -0.42
N ARG A 110 3.90 37.76 -0.60
CA ARG A 110 4.12 36.71 0.41
C ARG A 110 5.37 35.88 0.07
N PRO A 111 6.18 35.49 1.06
CA PRO A 111 7.33 34.61 0.83
C PRO A 111 6.88 33.16 0.67
N PHE A 112 7.34 32.50 -0.39
CA PHE A 112 7.11 31.09 -0.67
C PHE A 112 8.43 30.33 -0.66
N ALA A 113 8.46 29.17 0.01
CA ALA A 113 9.53 28.19 -0.16
C ALA A 113 9.37 27.52 -1.52
N VAL A 114 10.39 27.58 -2.37
CA VAL A 114 10.44 26.89 -3.66
C VAL A 114 11.32 25.66 -3.52
N ILE A 115 10.74 24.47 -3.65
CA ILE A 115 11.38 23.20 -3.40
C ILE A 115 11.35 22.39 -4.69
N ASN A 116 12.52 22.13 -5.25
CA ASN A 116 12.68 21.32 -6.45
C ASN A 116 13.00 19.89 -6.03
N LEU A 117 12.09 18.99 -6.37
CA LEU A 117 12.18 17.56 -6.11
C LEU A 117 12.48 16.84 -7.42
N ALA A 118 13.38 15.86 -7.36
CA ALA A 118 13.61 14.92 -8.45
C ALA A 118 13.25 13.51 -8.01
N TYR A 119 12.48 12.84 -8.84
CA TYR A 119 12.12 11.43 -8.71
C TYR A 119 12.75 10.66 -9.86
N LYS A 120 13.30 9.49 -9.57
CA LYS A 120 13.87 8.59 -10.58
C LYS A 120 12.85 7.52 -10.94
N THR A 121 12.69 7.28 -12.24
CA THR A 121 11.83 6.20 -12.76
C THR A 121 12.64 5.34 -13.74
N GLU A 122 12.34 4.04 -13.83
CA GLU A 122 13.04 3.16 -14.77
C GLU A 122 12.63 3.42 -16.22
N HIS A 123 11.36 3.76 -16.41
CA HIS A 123 10.72 4.13 -17.65
C HIS A 123 9.73 5.28 -17.41
N LYS A 124 9.18 5.79 -18.50
CA LYS A 124 8.10 6.78 -18.44
C LYS A 124 6.84 6.10 -17.89
N PRO A 125 6.19 6.67 -16.85
CA PRO A 125 4.96 6.09 -16.31
C PRO A 125 3.79 6.26 -17.28
N GLU A 126 2.89 5.27 -17.32
CA GLU A 126 1.62 5.34 -18.06
C GLU A 126 0.53 6.01 -17.21
N LYS A 127 0.58 5.82 -15.89
CA LYS A 127 -0.27 6.47 -14.89
C LYS A 127 0.58 7.09 -13.78
N LEU A 128 0.26 8.34 -13.44
CA LEU A 128 0.84 9.05 -12.30
C LEU A 128 -0.28 9.46 -11.34
N VAL A 129 -0.13 9.14 -10.06
CA VAL A 129 -1.02 9.55 -8.98
C VAL A 129 -0.22 10.33 -7.94
N VAL A 130 -0.71 11.53 -7.59
CA VAL A 130 -0.11 12.41 -6.60
C VAL A 130 -1.08 12.55 -5.44
N GLN A 131 -0.68 12.06 -4.27
CA GLN A 131 -1.38 12.32 -3.01
C GLN A 131 -0.68 13.44 -2.27
N TYR A 132 -1.45 14.46 -1.90
CA TYR A 132 -0.97 15.67 -1.29
C TYR A 132 -1.68 15.92 0.03
N ASN A 133 -0.91 15.94 1.12
CA ASN A 133 -1.41 16.13 2.49
C ASN A 133 -0.73 17.29 3.23
N MET A 134 0.01 18.16 2.53
CA MET A 134 0.76 19.23 3.18
C MET A 134 -0.18 20.16 3.96
N PHE A 135 0.10 20.39 5.24
CA PHE A 135 -0.62 21.27 6.18
C PHE A 135 -2.04 20.82 6.54
N LEU A 136 -2.70 20.05 5.69
CA LEU A 136 -4.12 19.69 5.80
C LEU A 136 -4.50 18.99 7.11
N ASP A 137 -3.60 18.15 7.64
CA ASP A 137 -3.84 17.41 8.88
C ASP A 137 -3.11 18.01 10.09
N ASP A 138 -2.19 18.95 9.87
CA ASP A 138 -1.26 19.43 10.89
C ASP A 138 -1.55 20.86 11.36
N SER A 139 -1.61 21.80 10.41
CA SER A 139 -1.47 23.22 10.71
C SER A 139 -2.51 24.11 10.03
N ASP A 140 -2.90 23.77 8.79
CA ASP A 140 -3.91 24.50 8.03
C ASP A 140 -4.83 23.57 7.21
N PRO A 141 -5.99 23.16 7.75
CA PRO A 141 -6.99 22.37 7.05
C PRO A 141 -7.65 23.10 5.85
N SER A 142 -7.52 24.42 5.77
CA SER A 142 -8.06 25.22 4.66
C SER A 142 -7.03 25.47 3.56
N HIS A 143 -5.84 24.89 3.69
CA HIS A 143 -4.79 24.97 2.68
C HIS A 143 -5.30 24.49 1.31
N ALA A 144 -4.91 25.23 0.27
CA ALA A 144 -5.23 24.88 -1.11
C ALA A 144 -3.97 24.88 -1.97
N ASN A 145 -3.69 23.76 -2.64
CA ASN A 145 -2.57 23.63 -3.55
C ASN A 145 -3.05 23.53 -5.01
N PHE A 146 -2.59 24.45 -5.85
CA PHE A 146 -2.89 24.48 -7.28
C PHE A 146 -1.87 23.61 -8.00
N ALA A 147 -2.29 22.41 -8.41
CA ALA A 147 -1.41 21.40 -8.98
C ALA A 147 -1.61 21.25 -10.49
N THR A 148 -0.50 21.19 -11.22
CA THR A 148 -0.43 20.99 -12.66
C THR A 148 0.51 19.84 -12.97
N ILE A 149 0.01 18.82 -13.69
CA ILE A 149 0.84 17.70 -14.18
C ILE A 149 0.90 17.76 -15.70
N LYS A 150 2.10 17.62 -16.25
CA LYS A 150 2.38 17.53 -17.68
C LYS A 150 2.94 16.15 -18.01
N MET A 151 2.22 15.38 -18.83
CA MET A 151 2.59 14.03 -19.27
C MET A 151 2.17 13.83 -20.73
N ASP A 152 3.07 13.35 -21.59
CA ASP A 152 2.79 13.07 -23.01
C ASP A 152 2.15 14.22 -23.80
N GLY A 153 2.58 15.46 -23.51
CA GLY A 153 2.01 16.66 -24.14
C GLY A 153 0.58 16.98 -23.70
N LYS A 154 0.00 16.20 -22.78
CA LYS A 154 -1.24 16.50 -22.08
C LYS A 154 -0.91 17.24 -20.78
N GLN A 155 -1.82 18.13 -20.38
CA GLN A 155 -1.75 18.85 -19.13
C GLN A 155 -3.05 18.64 -18.37
N GLN A 156 -2.94 18.38 -17.08
CA GLN A 156 -4.08 18.28 -16.17
C GLN A 156 -3.86 19.18 -14.96
N GLU A 157 -4.89 19.92 -14.59
CA GLU A 157 -4.88 20.86 -13.49
C GLU A 157 -5.93 20.46 -12.46
N LYS A 158 -5.60 20.57 -11.18
CA LYS A 158 -6.54 20.33 -10.09
C LYS A 158 -6.14 21.13 -8.85
N ILE A 159 -7.15 21.58 -8.11
CA ILE A 159 -6.95 22.19 -6.80
C ILE A 159 -7.03 21.07 -5.77
N LEU A 160 -5.94 20.89 -5.02
CA LEU A 160 -5.82 19.92 -3.95
C LEU A 160 -6.17 20.59 -2.62
N THR A 161 -7.14 20.01 -1.91
CA THR A 161 -7.71 20.51 -0.65
C THR A 161 -7.95 19.36 0.31
N PHE A 162 -8.43 19.64 1.53
CA PHE A 162 -8.81 18.61 2.50
C PHE A 162 -9.78 17.56 1.92
N GLU A 163 -10.74 17.98 1.09
CA GLU A 163 -11.74 17.12 0.45
C GLU A 163 -11.21 16.40 -0.80
N SER A 164 -10.22 16.97 -1.48
CA SER A 164 -9.66 16.41 -2.72
C SER A 164 -8.13 16.42 -2.67
N ARG A 165 -7.57 15.36 -2.10
CA ARG A 165 -6.12 15.26 -1.84
C ARG A 165 -5.32 14.63 -2.98
N GLU A 166 -5.99 14.20 -4.04
CA GLU A 166 -5.38 13.35 -5.07
C GLU A 166 -5.53 13.95 -6.47
N LEU A 167 -4.45 13.93 -7.24
CA LEU A 167 -4.44 14.27 -8.67
C LEU A 167 -3.85 13.10 -9.45
N GLU A 168 -4.57 12.63 -10.46
CA GLU A 168 -4.16 11.51 -11.30
C GLU A 168 -4.14 11.94 -12.77
N ILE A 169 -3.14 11.47 -13.52
CA ILE A 169 -3.09 11.59 -14.99
C ILE A 169 -2.65 10.25 -15.60
N GLY A 170 -3.26 9.90 -16.73
CA GLY A 170 -2.97 8.66 -17.45
C GLY A 170 -3.72 7.44 -16.91
N GLU A 171 -3.58 6.33 -17.64
CA GLU A 171 -4.24 5.05 -17.35
C GLU A 171 -3.22 3.94 -17.59
N VAL A 172 -3.14 2.97 -16.67
CA VAL A 172 -2.23 1.81 -16.86
C VAL A 172 -2.81 0.93 -17.96
N SER A 173 -1.98 0.59 -18.95
CA SER A 173 -2.39 -0.28 -20.03
C SER A 173 -2.77 -1.67 -19.48
N PHE A 174 -3.80 -2.28 -20.08
CA PHE A 174 -4.27 -3.60 -19.70
C PHE A 174 -3.13 -4.64 -19.68
N LEU A 175 -2.23 -4.59 -20.67
CA LEU A 175 -1.13 -5.53 -20.80
C LEU A 175 -0.06 -5.33 -19.72
N GLN A 176 0.28 -4.08 -19.40
CA GLN A 176 1.24 -3.78 -18.34
C GLN A 176 0.71 -4.21 -16.98
N ASN A 177 -0.55 -3.86 -16.66
CA ASN A 177 -1.20 -4.30 -15.44
C ASN A 177 -1.26 -5.83 -15.35
N ALA A 178 -1.67 -6.50 -16.43
CA ALA A 178 -1.72 -7.96 -16.46
C ALA A 178 -0.34 -8.60 -16.25
N LYS A 179 0.72 -8.03 -16.84
CA LYS A 179 2.10 -8.51 -16.67
C LYS A 179 2.59 -8.30 -15.24
N GLN A 180 2.38 -7.13 -14.66
CA GLN A 180 2.79 -6.80 -13.30
C GLN A 180 2.18 -7.79 -12.30
N PHE A 181 0.86 -7.99 -12.35
CA PHE A 181 0.18 -8.92 -11.46
C PHE A 181 0.55 -10.39 -11.70
N LEU A 182 0.81 -10.78 -12.95
CA LEU A 182 1.33 -12.12 -13.25
C LEU A 182 2.70 -12.36 -12.61
N VAL A 183 3.61 -11.38 -12.69
CA VAL A 183 4.93 -11.46 -12.04
C VAL A 183 4.79 -11.47 -10.52
N LEU A 184 3.94 -10.62 -9.94
CA LEU A 184 3.66 -10.62 -8.51
C LEU A 184 3.13 -11.97 -8.02
N GLY A 185 2.23 -12.61 -8.78
CA GLY A 185 1.71 -13.96 -8.45
C GLY A 185 2.78 -15.04 -8.51
N LEU A 186 3.71 -14.93 -9.47
CA LEU A 186 4.87 -15.81 -9.57
C LEU A 186 5.80 -15.63 -8.36
N GLU A 187 6.18 -14.38 -8.07
CA GLU A 187 7.06 -14.02 -6.95
C GLU A 187 6.47 -14.42 -5.60
N HIS A 188 5.16 -14.28 -5.42
CA HIS A 188 4.44 -14.73 -4.23
C HIS A 188 4.71 -16.20 -3.92
N ILE A 189 4.68 -17.08 -4.93
CA ILE A 189 4.94 -18.51 -4.75
C ILE A 189 6.41 -18.81 -4.43
N PHE A 190 7.36 -18.06 -5.01
CA PHE A 190 8.78 -18.29 -4.75
C PHE A 190 9.28 -17.69 -3.43
N THR A 191 8.64 -16.64 -2.95
CA THR A 191 8.94 -16.00 -1.65
C THR A 191 8.17 -16.63 -0.50
N GLY A 192 6.99 -17.20 -0.77
CA GLY A 192 6.19 -17.97 0.19
C GLY A 192 6.76 -19.37 0.45
N TYR A 193 7.73 -19.49 1.36
CA TYR A 193 8.32 -20.79 1.70
C TYR A 193 7.29 -21.81 2.23
N ASP A 194 6.22 -21.35 2.86
CA ASP A 194 5.07 -22.15 3.26
C ASP A 194 4.38 -22.83 2.06
N HIS A 195 4.15 -22.07 0.98
CA HIS A 195 3.57 -22.57 -0.26
C HIS A 195 4.47 -23.63 -0.91
N ILE A 196 5.78 -23.38 -0.97
CA ILE A 196 6.74 -24.34 -1.53
C ILE A 196 6.72 -25.64 -0.73
N LEU A 197 6.82 -25.58 0.60
CA LEU A 197 6.79 -26.77 1.45
C LEU A 197 5.45 -27.50 1.36
N PHE A 198 4.34 -26.76 1.30
CA PHE A 198 3.00 -27.34 1.14
C PHE A 198 2.86 -28.11 -0.18
N VAL A 199 3.25 -27.50 -1.31
CA VAL A 199 3.20 -28.14 -2.64
C VAL A 199 4.11 -29.37 -2.67
N ILE A 200 5.35 -29.29 -2.18
CA ILE A 200 6.26 -30.44 -2.11
C ILE A 200 5.66 -31.56 -1.25
N SER A 201 5.06 -31.22 -0.12
CA SER A 201 4.41 -32.19 0.77
C SER A 201 3.24 -32.90 0.06
N LEU A 202 2.40 -32.18 -0.69
CA LEU A 202 1.31 -32.77 -1.47
C LEU A 202 1.81 -33.75 -2.56
N LEU A 203 2.97 -33.46 -3.18
CA LEU A 203 3.54 -34.32 -4.22
C LEU A 203 3.96 -35.71 -3.73
N PHE A 204 4.22 -35.89 -2.43
CA PHE A 204 4.58 -37.21 -1.89
C PHE A 204 3.41 -38.21 -1.95
N GLY A 205 2.19 -37.73 -1.74
CA GLY A 205 0.96 -38.53 -1.79
C GLY A 205 0.39 -38.73 -3.20
N ALA A 206 0.81 -37.90 -4.16
CA ALA A 206 0.29 -37.96 -5.52
C ALA A 206 0.86 -39.16 -6.31
N LYS A 207 -0.03 -39.85 -7.03
CA LYS A 207 0.28 -41.10 -7.77
C LYS A 207 0.37 -40.91 -9.29
N THR A 208 -0.30 -39.89 -9.82
CA THR A 208 -0.40 -39.63 -11.26
C THR A 208 -0.34 -38.13 -11.54
N ILE A 209 0.13 -37.76 -12.73
CA ILE A 209 0.18 -36.35 -13.15
C ILE A 209 -1.20 -35.69 -13.13
N ARG A 210 -2.24 -36.44 -13.52
CA ARG A 210 -3.64 -35.97 -13.48
C ARG A 210 -4.09 -35.67 -12.04
N HIS A 211 -3.65 -36.47 -11.07
CA HIS A 211 -3.96 -36.20 -9.66
C HIS A 211 -3.23 -34.94 -9.17
N ILE A 212 -1.96 -34.75 -9.55
CA ILE A 212 -1.20 -33.54 -9.19
C ILE A 212 -1.87 -32.28 -9.76
N LEU A 213 -2.20 -32.28 -11.05
CA LEU A 213 -2.89 -31.15 -11.67
C LEU A 213 -4.21 -30.88 -10.98
N SER A 214 -4.98 -31.92 -10.64
CA SER A 214 -6.22 -31.75 -9.87
C SER A 214 -6.01 -31.15 -8.49
N LEU A 215 -4.88 -31.43 -7.80
CA LEU A 215 -4.56 -30.86 -6.49
C LEU A 215 -4.20 -29.38 -6.61
N VAL A 216 -3.30 -29.05 -7.55
CA VAL A 216 -2.85 -27.68 -7.80
C VAL A 216 -4.02 -26.81 -8.21
N THR A 217 -4.77 -27.22 -9.24
CA THR A 217 -5.93 -26.45 -9.73
C THR A 217 -7.02 -26.29 -8.65
N ALA A 218 -7.30 -27.32 -7.84
CA ALA A 218 -8.28 -27.20 -6.76
C ALA A 218 -7.84 -26.18 -5.70
N PHE A 219 -6.54 -26.17 -5.36
CA PHE A 219 -5.96 -25.18 -4.46
C PHE A 219 -6.04 -23.77 -5.06
N THR A 220 -5.62 -23.58 -6.32
CA THR A 220 -5.64 -22.27 -6.99
C THR A 220 -7.06 -21.72 -7.10
N ILE A 221 -8.06 -22.55 -7.42
CA ILE A 221 -9.46 -22.12 -7.48
C ILE A 221 -9.93 -21.63 -6.10
N ALA A 222 -9.68 -22.40 -5.04
CA ALA A 222 -10.07 -22.01 -3.68
C ALA A 222 -9.36 -20.73 -3.21
N HIS A 223 -8.07 -20.62 -3.53
CA HIS A 223 -7.27 -19.45 -3.27
C HIS A 223 -7.83 -18.21 -4.00
N SER A 224 -8.16 -18.35 -5.28
CA SER A 224 -8.77 -17.30 -6.10
C SER A 224 -10.08 -16.79 -5.50
N ILE A 225 -10.93 -17.71 -5.01
CA ILE A 225 -12.21 -17.37 -4.39
C ILE A 225 -11.99 -16.49 -3.16
N THR A 226 -11.10 -16.90 -2.26
CA THR A 226 -10.89 -16.20 -0.97
C THR A 226 -10.10 -14.91 -1.12
N LEU A 227 -9.14 -14.87 -2.05
CA LEU A 227 -8.49 -13.63 -2.44
C LEU A 227 -9.50 -12.64 -2.99
N ALA A 228 -10.40 -13.05 -3.89
CA ALA A 228 -11.44 -12.18 -4.42
C ALA A 228 -12.38 -11.68 -3.31
N LEU A 229 -12.84 -12.56 -2.42
CA LEU A 229 -13.70 -12.17 -1.29
C LEU A 229 -13.04 -11.12 -0.39
N ALA A 230 -11.73 -11.22 -0.18
CA ALA A 230 -11.00 -10.28 0.65
C ALA A 230 -10.69 -8.97 -0.11
N THR A 231 -10.31 -9.04 -1.38
CA THR A 231 -10.07 -7.85 -2.22
C THR A 231 -11.33 -7.00 -2.42
N PHE A 232 -12.50 -7.62 -2.50
CA PHE A 232 -13.80 -6.91 -2.58
C PHE A 232 -14.35 -6.48 -1.22
N ASP A 233 -13.55 -6.56 -0.15
CA ASP A 233 -13.92 -6.14 1.20
C ASP A 233 -15.13 -6.94 1.77
N ILE A 234 -15.42 -8.15 1.24
CA ILE A 234 -16.59 -8.96 1.64
C ILE A 234 -16.29 -9.73 2.93
N ILE A 235 -15.07 -10.26 3.09
CA ILE A 235 -14.66 -11.04 4.26
C ILE A 235 -13.25 -10.63 4.69
N HIS A 236 -13.10 -10.29 5.98
CA HIS A 236 -11.80 -10.02 6.60
C HIS A 236 -11.54 -10.99 7.74
N LEU A 237 -10.35 -11.59 7.70
CA LEU A 237 -9.85 -12.42 8.79
C LEU A 237 -8.59 -11.77 9.36
N PRO A 238 -8.36 -11.81 10.69
CA PRO A 238 -7.11 -11.35 11.28
C PRO A 238 -5.92 -12.12 10.68
N SER A 239 -4.85 -11.45 10.24
CA SER A 239 -3.75 -12.15 9.54
C SER A 239 -3.08 -13.20 10.43
N ARG A 240 -2.94 -12.95 11.74
CA ARG A 240 -2.41 -13.95 12.70
C ARG A 240 -3.21 -15.26 12.70
N PHE A 241 -4.54 -15.17 12.59
CA PHE A 241 -5.40 -16.35 12.50
C PHE A 241 -5.14 -17.10 11.18
N VAL A 242 -5.08 -16.38 10.06
CA VAL A 242 -4.85 -16.95 8.73
C VAL A 242 -3.47 -17.62 8.68
N GLU A 243 -2.42 -16.93 9.11
CA GLU A 243 -1.04 -17.42 9.18
C GLU A 243 -0.91 -18.66 10.05
N SER A 244 -1.57 -18.68 11.21
CA SER A 244 -1.63 -19.85 12.09
C SER A 244 -2.30 -21.04 11.40
N ALA A 245 -3.40 -20.79 10.68
CA ALA A 245 -4.13 -21.83 9.95
C ALA A 245 -3.33 -22.34 8.73
N ILE A 246 -2.57 -21.48 8.05
CA ILE A 246 -1.59 -21.86 7.02
C ILE A 246 -0.55 -22.81 7.62
N ALA A 247 0.08 -22.45 8.75
CA ALA A 247 1.06 -23.31 9.40
C ALA A 247 0.47 -24.68 9.82
N LEU A 248 -0.75 -24.69 10.36
CA LEU A 248 -1.48 -25.92 10.69
C LEU A 248 -1.77 -26.79 9.47
N SER A 249 -2.06 -26.19 8.31
CA SER A 249 -2.25 -26.95 7.06
C SER A 249 -1.00 -27.73 6.66
N ILE A 250 0.19 -27.14 6.83
CA ILE A 250 1.48 -27.78 6.53
C ILE A 250 1.74 -28.95 7.49
N ILE A 251 1.52 -28.72 8.79
CA ILE A 251 1.60 -29.76 9.84
C ILE A 251 0.68 -30.93 9.47
N TYR A 252 -0.56 -30.64 9.10
CA TYR A 252 -1.55 -31.65 8.77
C TYR A 252 -1.13 -32.50 7.57
N VAL A 253 -0.69 -31.89 6.47
CA VAL A 253 -0.23 -32.64 5.28
C VAL A 253 1.02 -33.46 5.59
N ALA A 254 1.95 -32.93 6.40
CA ALA A 254 3.13 -33.67 6.83
C ALA A 254 2.77 -34.91 7.67
N LEU A 255 1.81 -34.78 8.59
CA LEU A 255 1.31 -35.91 9.38
C LEU A 255 0.62 -36.96 8.51
N ILE A 256 -0.19 -36.55 7.53
CA ILE A 256 -0.78 -37.47 6.56
C ILE A 256 0.31 -38.25 5.82
N ASN A 257 1.37 -37.58 5.35
CA ASN A 257 2.46 -38.25 4.65
C ASN A 257 3.21 -39.27 5.52
N ILE A 258 3.28 -39.05 6.84
CA ILE A 258 3.90 -39.97 7.80
C ILE A 258 2.98 -41.16 8.12
N PHE A 259 1.71 -40.89 8.44
CA PHE A 259 0.81 -41.88 9.06
C PHE A 259 -0.20 -42.50 8.10
N ASN A 260 -0.67 -41.79 7.06
CA ASN A 260 -1.77 -42.25 6.23
C ASN A 260 -1.64 -41.84 4.76
N LYS A 261 -1.20 -42.76 3.90
CA LYS A 261 -0.89 -42.50 2.47
C LYS A 261 -2.09 -42.49 1.53
N ASP A 262 -3.32 -42.47 2.05
CA ASP A 262 -4.50 -42.71 1.22
C ASP A 262 -4.95 -41.47 0.43
N SER A 263 -5.24 -41.67 -0.86
CA SER A 263 -5.18 -40.59 -1.86
C SER A 263 -6.54 -40.10 -2.38
N LYS A 264 -7.66 -40.52 -1.78
CA LYS A 264 -9.00 -40.27 -2.37
C LYS A 264 -9.58 -38.89 -2.05
N HIS A 265 -9.25 -38.30 -0.90
CA HIS A 265 -9.82 -37.02 -0.44
C HIS A 265 -8.84 -35.83 -0.56
N GLN A 266 -7.65 -36.05 -1.12
CA GLN A 266 -6.62 -35.01 -1.20
C GLN A 266 -7.04 -33.75 -1.99
N PRO A 267 -7.79 -33.82 -3.10
CA PRO A 267 -8.26 -32.60 -3.79
C PRO A 267 -9.18 -31.72 -2.95
N TRP A 268 -10.04 -32.31 -2.12
CA TRP A 268 -10.89 -31.56 -1.20
C TRP A 268 -10.11 -30.92 -0.06
N LEU A 269 -9.06 -31.58 0.43
CA LEU A 269 -8.14 -31.00 1.40
C LEU A 269 -7.35 -29.84 0.77
N ALA A 270 -6.84 -30.01 -0.45
CA ALA A 270 -6.14 -28.95 -1.18
C ALA A 270 -7.05 -27.75 -1.44
N PHE A 271 -8.33 -27.98 -1.79
CA PHE A 271 -9.34 -26.93 -1.88
C PHE A 271 -9.53 -26.22 -0.53
N GLY A 272 -9.76 -26.96 0.56
CA GLY A 272 -9.95 -26.38 1.89
C GLY A 272 -8.75 -25.55 2.36
N PHE A 273 -7.52 -26.01 2.12
CA PHE A 273 -6.31 -25.25 2.44
C PHE A 273 -6.12 -24.05 1.53
N GLY A 274 -6.47 -24.16 0.24
CA GLY A 274 -6.46 -23.04 -0.69
C GLY A 274 -7.37 -21.89 -0.24
N LEU A 275 -8.54 -22.19 0.34
CA LEU A 275 -9.42 -21.17 0.92
C LEU A 275 -8.72 -20.38 2.05
N ILE A 276 -7.95 -21.06 2.90
CA ILE A 276 -7.25 -20.40 4.00
C ILE A 276 -6.08 -19.57 3.45
N HIS A 277 -5.31 -20.14 2.54
CA HIS A 277 -4.10 -19.50 2.00
C HIS A 277 -4.45 -18.21 1.23
N GLY A 278 -5.59 -18.15 0.52
CA GLY A 278 -6.00 -16.96 -0.23
C GLY A 278 -6.22 -15.71 0.61
N PHE A 279 -6.57 -15.85 1.89
CA PHE A 279 -6.64 -14.72 2.81
C PHE A 279 -5.26 -14.19 3.24
N GLY A 280 -4.20 -15.00 3.13
CA GLY A 280 -2.86 -14.65 3.60
C GLY A 280 -2.21 -13.52 2.79
N PHE A 281 -2.66 -13.30 1.56
CA PHE A 281 -2.12 -12.27 0.66
C PHE A 281 -3.06 -11.06 0.46
N ALA A 282 -4.28 -11.13 1.00
CA ALA A 282 -5.31 -10.13 0.76
C ALA A 282 -4.94 -8.73 1.25
N GLY A 283 -4.23 -8.62 2.39
CA GLY A 283 -3.81 -7.33 2.95
C GLY A 283 -2.89 -6.55 2.00
N ILE A 284 -1.97 -7.23 1.33
CA ILE A 284 -1.03 -6.61 0.39
C ILE A 284 -1.79 -6.10 -0.85
N LEU A 285 -2.77 -6.85 -1.35
CA LEU A 285 -3.60 -6.40 -2.48
C LEU A 285 -4.51 -5.24 -2.11
N ALA A 286 -5.03 -5.20 -0.88
CA ALA A 286 -5.87 -4.10 -0.42
C ALA A 286 -5.09 -2.77 -0.29
N GLU A 287 -3.78 -2.84 0.00
CA GLU A 287 -2.90 -1.67 0.04
C GLU A 287 -2.53 -1.15 -1.35
N MET A 288 -2.44 -2.04 -2.34
CA MET A 288 -2.30 -1.66 -3.74
C MET A 288 -3.63 -1.03 -4.18
N ARG A 289 -3.68 0.30 -4.24
CA ARG A 289 -4.85 1.11 -4.64
C ARG A 289 -5.27 0.82 -6.08
N LEU A 290 -5.85 -0.35 -6.30
CA LEU A 290 -6.23 -0.85 -7.60
C LEU A 290 -7.40 -0.03 -8.13
N ASP A 291 -7.25 0.45 -9.36
CA ASP A 291 -8.38 0.97 -10.10
C ASP A 291 -9.41 -0.16 -10.27
N THR A 292 -10.65 0.11 -9.87
CA THR A 292 -11.78 -0.81 -10.01
C THR A 292 -11.91 -1.39 -11.44
N ASN A 293 -11.54 -0.61 -12.46
CA ASN A 293 -11.60 -1.04 -13.86
C ASN A 293 -10.61 -2.16 -14.20
N HIS A 294 -9.49 -2.25 -13.48
CA HIS A 294 -8.44 -3.24 -13.71
C HIS A 294 -8.38 -4.32 -12.63
N MET A 295 -9.18 -4.22 -11.57
CA MET A 295 -9.13 -5.13 -10.43
C MET A 295 -9.39 -6.60 -10.80
N VAL A 296 -10.39 -6.87 -11.63
CA VAL A 296 -10.68 -8.25 -12.10
C VAL A 296 -9.50 -8.82 -12.88
N THR A 297 -8.95 -8.04 -13.80
CA THR A 297 -7.79 -8.45 -14.60
C THR A 297 -6.58 -8.71 -13.71
N SER A 298 -6.34 -7.85 -12.72
CA SER A 298 -5.26 -7.98 -11.75
C SER A 298 -5.38 -9.28 -10.96
N LEU A 299 -6.58 -9.59 -10.44
CA LEU A 299 -6.87 -10.83 -9.72
C LEU A 299 -6.66 -12.07 -10.60
N VAL A 300 -7.14 -12.05 -11.85
CA VAL A 300 -6.98 -13.17 -12.78
C VAL A 300 -5.50 -13.37 -13.13
N SER A 301 -4.78 -12.30 -13.48
CA SER A 301 -3.36 -12.34 -13.79
C SER A 301 -2.52 -12.83 -12.61
N PHE A 302 -2.84 -12.36 -11.40
CA PHE A 302 -2.18 -12.80 -10.18
C PHE A 302 -2.35 -14.30 -9.91
N ASN A 303 -3.58 -14.81 -9.97
CA ASN A 303 -3.83 -16.25 -9.78
C ASN A 303 -3.22 -17.10 -10.91
N LEU A 304 -3.15 -16.57 -12.13
CA LEU A 304 -2.43 -17.24 -13.23
C LEU A 304 -0.92 -17.30 -12.94
N GLY A 305 -0.34 -16.22 -12.40
CA GLY A 305 1.04 -16.20 -11.91
C GLY A 305 1.30 -17.27 -10.84
N ILE A 306 0.38 -17.41 -9.88
CA ILE A 306 0.41 -18.47 -8.86
C ILE A 306 0.41 -19.86 -9.49
N GLU A 307 -0.54 -20.13 -10.40
CA GLU A 307 -0.65 -21.44 -11.05
C GLU A 307 0.63 -21.78 -11.84
N ILE A 308 1.18 -20.80 -12.57
CA ILE A 308 2.46 -20.96 -13.28
C ILE A 308 3.59 -21.27 -12.30
N GLY A 309 3.71 -20.52 -11.20
CA GLY A 309 4.72 -20.77 -10.16
C GLY A 309 4.62 -22.17 -9.56
N GLN A 310 3.41 -22.60 -9.23
CA GLN A 310 3.15 -23.95 -8.71
C GLN A 310 3.51 -25.03 -9.74
N LEU A 311 3.14 -24.84 -11.01
CA LEU A 311 3.48 -25.78 -12.08
C LEU A 311 4.99 -25.86 -12.31
N ILE A 312 5.73 -24.77 -12.17
CA ILE A 312 7.20 -24.78 -12.23
C ILE A 312 7.76 -25.64 -11.09
N ILE A 313 7.34 -25.41 -9.84
CA ILE A 313 7.78 -26.21 -8.68
C ILE A 313 7.46 -27.69 -8.90
N VAL A 314 6.24 -28.01 -9.35
CA VAL A 314 5.82 -29.39 -9.65
C VAL A 314 6.67 -30.01 -10.74
N SER A 315 6.95 -29.28 -11.82
CA SER A 315 7.72 -29.77 -12.97
C SER A 315 9.17 -30.11 -12.59
N LEU A 316 9.73 -29.45 -11.58
CA LEU A 316 11.08 -29.69 -11.06
C LEU A 316 11.08 -30.78 -9.98
N ALA A 317 10.19 -30.66 -8.99
CA ALA A 317 10.18 -31.54 -7.82
C ALA A 317 9.65 -32.94 -8.14
N TYR A 318 8.60 -33.07 -8.95
CA TYR A 318 7.97 -34.37 -9.18
C TYR A 318 8.86 -35.37 -9.93
N PRO A 319 9.57 -35.02 -11.02
CA PRO A 319 10.53 -35.93 -11.65
C PRO A 319 11.65 -36.35 -10.71
N LEU A 320 12.14 -35.43 -9.88
CA LEU A 320 13.14 -35.71 -8.86
C LEU A 320 12.62 -36.73 -7.84
N ILE A 321 11.40 -36.56 -7.35
CA ILE A 321 10.74 -37.52 -6.44
C ILE A 321 10.61 -38.90 -7.10
N LEU A 322 10.20 -38.97 -8.37
CA LEU A 322 10.11 -40.24 -9.11
C LEU A 322 11.48 -40.90 -9.28
N TRP A 323 12.52 -40.12 -9.55
CA TRP A 323 13.87 -40.62 -9.68
C TRP A 323 14.39 -41.19 -8.35
N ILE A 324 14.20 -40.46 -7.25
CA ILE A 324 14.55 -40.92 -5.89
C ILE A 324 13.79 -42.21 -5.54
N LYS A 325 12.49 -42.31 -5.86
CA LYS A 325 11.67 -43.53 -5.64
C LYS A 325 12.19 -44.75 -6.41
N LYS A 326 12.89 -44.57 -7.54
CA LYS A 326 13.48 -45.67 -8.33
C LYS A 326 14.81 -46.17 -7.77
N LEU A 327 15.51 -45.37 -6.97
CA LEU A 327 16.79 -45.78 -6.38
C LEU A 327 16.54 -46.78 -5.24
N THR A 328 17.17 -47.95 -5.31
CA THR A 328 16.87 -49.09 -4.43
C THR A 328 17.71 -49.15 -3.14
N PHE A 329 18.57 -48.14 -2.90
CA PHE A 329 19.45 -48.11 -1.73
C PHE A 329 18.66 -47.92 -0.42
N LYS A 330 19.09 -48.62 0.65
CA LYS A 330 18.41 -48.58 1.97
C LYS A 330 18.23 -47.16 2.56
N PRO A 331 19.19 -46.22 2.47
CA PRO A 331 19.01 -44.87 3.00
C PRO A 331 17.91 -44.07 2.29
N ILE A 332 17.68 -44.34 1.01
CA ILE A 332 16.74 -43.58 0.18
C ILE A 332 15.29 -43.84 0.58
N LYS A 333 15.01 -44.99 1.18
CA LYS A 333 13.69 -45.30 1.75
C LYS A 333 13.28 -44.34 2.88
N TRP A 334 14.25 -43.67 3.51
CA TRP A 334 14.02 -42.70 4.58
C TRP A 334 13.96 -41.25 4.11
N VAL A 335 14.23 -40.96 2.82
CA VAL A 335 14.22 -39.59 2.31
C VAL A 335 12.82 -38.98 2.42
N ILE A 336 11.77 -39.64 1.92
CA ILE A 336 10.40 -39.09 1.97
C ILE A 336 9.88 -38.94 3.41
N PRO A 337 9.99 -39.95 4.30
CA PRO A 337 9.63 -39.78 5.71
C PRO A 337 10.46 -38.71 6.42
N GLY A 338 11.78 -38.68 6.18
CA GLY A 338 12.68 -37.69 6.76
C GLY A 338 12.34 -36.27 6.34
N THR A 339 12.04 -36.05 5.05
CA THR A 339 11.57 -34.76 4.55
C THR A 339 10.21 -34.39 5.14
N SER A 340 9.30 -35.34 5.31
CA SER A 340 8.00 -35.08 5.95
C SER A 340 8.15 -34.69 7.42
N VAL A 341 9.09 -35.30 8.16
CA VAL A 341 9.43 -34.90 9.53
C VAL A 341 10.06 -33.51 9.57
N ALA A 342 10.93 -33.17 8.61
CA ALA A 342 11.49 -31.82 8.51
C ALA A 342 10.40 -30.76 8.22
N ILE A 343 9.49 -31.05 7.27
CA ILE A 343 8.33 -30.18 6.97
C ILE A 343 7.44 -30.01 8.21
N LEU A 344 7.19 -31.09 8.95
CA LEU A 344 6.46 -31.04 10.22
C LEU A 344 7.13 -30.12 11.23
N ALA A 345 8.46 -30.21 11.39
CA ALA A 345 9.21 -29.36 12.30
C ALA A 345 9.15 -27.88 11.89
N PHE A 346 9.32 -27.56 10.60
CA PHE A 346 9.14 -26.19 10.09
C PHE A 346 7.72 -25.67 10.33
N GLY A 347 6.70 -26.48 10.05
CA GLY A 347 5.31 -26.12 10.30
C GLY A 347 5.03 -25.83 11.77
N LEU A 348 5.62 -26.61 12.69
CA LEU A 348 5.50 -26.37 14.14
C LEU A 348 6.20 -25.10 14.58
N VAL A 349 7.41 -24.83 14.07
CA VAL A 349 8.13 -23.58 14.36
C VAL A 349 7.32 -22.37 13.89
N TRP A 350 6.87 -22.37 12.64
CA TRP A 350 6.04 -21.29 12.11
C TRP A 350 4.71 -21.15 12.84
N PHE A 351 4.08 -22.25 13.25
CA PHE A 351 2.89 -22.19 14.07
C PHE A 351 3.17 -21.50 15.39
N ILE A 352 4.26 -21.84 16.09
CA ILE A 352 4.61 -21.20 17.38
C ILE A 352 4.93 -19.72 17.19
N GLU A 353 5.65 -19.35 16.13
CA GLU A 353 6.01 -17.95 15.82
C GLU A 353 4.79 -17.09 15.49
N ARG A 354 3.82 -17.67 14.78
CA ARG A 354 2.65 -16.95 14.24
C ARG A 354 1.37 -17.15 15.06
N ALA A 355 1.38 -18.08 16.02
CA ALA A 355 0.26 -18.33 16.90
C ALA A 355 -0.11 -17.07 17.70
N PHE A 356 -1.42 -16.96 17.94
CA PHE A 356 -2.14 -15.92 18.70
C PHE A 356 -2.47 -14.66 17.92
#